data_AF-A0A8S3YJ99-F1
#
_entry.id   AF-A0A8S3YJ99-F1
#
_cell.length_a   1.000
_cell.length_b   1.000
_cell.length_c   1.000
_cell.angle_alpha   90.00
_cell.angle_beta   90.00
_cell.angle_gamma   90.00
#
_symmetry.space_group_name_H-M   'P 1'
#
loop_
_entity.id
_entity.type
_entity.pdbx_description
1 polymer ?
#
loop_
_entity_poly.entity_id
_entity_poly.type
_entity_poly.pdbx_seq_one_letter_code
_entity_poly.pdbx_strand_id
1 'polypeptide(L)'
;CPAITQPQGITKRFLDDSRADACSIAGGVVGIRDSLNDTIFCSGVMISSNTLLVPQDCSDYFKQVLQVPDLTHLVNVGGQRDIVITKENFNSVSRGDGMASIQLPESVQLTSCPEYACLYDSATMRGRVNFGDCFSLSYGNQDSEDRTYSGQVDKMKISDMITYPCCDVLMDAVKSQPNGTYPDTVVNQDSTTICMGSTDSTCAGDFGSPVYCQTFDTNEVVLVAVITSAPCEAGVPILANDLTNGDVTAYFTG
;
A
#
# COMPACT_ATOMS: atom_id res chain seq x y z
N CYS A 1 4.84 1.13 -17.25
CA CYS A 1 5.60 0.54 -16.13
C CYS A 1 7.07 0.93 -16.25
N PRO A 2 7.82 1.01 -15.14
CA PRO A 2 9.28 1.11 -15.22
C PRO A 2 9.86 -0.12 -15.93
N ALA A 3 11.04 0.03 -16.53
CA ALA A 3 11.70 -1.08 -17.24
C ALA A 3 12.12 -2.23 -16.31
N ILE A 4 12.20 -1.98 -15.01
CA ILE A 4 12.54 -2.93 -13.97
C ILE A 4 11.50 -2.74 -12.86
N THR A 5 10.72 -3.76 -12.54
CA THR A 5 9.70 -3.73 -11.46
C THR A 5 10.16 -4.46 -10.20
N GLN A 6 11.17 -5.34 -10.33
CA GLN A 6 11.87 -6.03 -9.25
C GLN A 6 13.38 -5.99 -9.47
N PRO A 7 14.20 -6.02 -8.40
CA PRO A 7 15.66 -6.01 -8.54
C PRO A 7 16.15 -7.25 -9.29
N GLN A 8 17.04 -7.05 -10.26
CA GLN A 8 17.62 -8.17 -11.00
C GLN A 8 18.65 -8.92 -10.16
N GLY A 9 18.56 -10.25 -10.13
CA GLY A 9 19.57 -11.12 -9.50
C GLY A 9 19.28 -11.55 -8.05
N ILE A 10 18.13 -11.20 -7.48
CA ILE A 10 17.72 -11.71 -6.17
C ILE A 10 17.14 -13.11 -6.34
N THR A 11 17.95 -14.13 -6.01
CA THR A 11 17.56 -15.55 -5.97
C THR A 11 17.01 -15.98 -4.61
N LYS A 12 16.96 -15.07 -3.63
CA LYS A 12 16.42 -15.35 -2.30
C LYS A 12 14.90 -15.34 -2.35
N ARG A 13 14.29 -16.51 -2.11
CA ARG A 13 12.91 -16.55 -1.63
C ARG A 13 12.87 -15.86 -0.26
N PHE A 14 12.23 -14.72 -0.17
CA PHE A 14 11.83 -14.15 1.12
C PHE A 14 10.78 -15.09 1.70
N LEU A 15 11.02 -15.56 2.92
CA LEU A 15 10.01 -16.28 3.70
C LEU A 15 9.00 -15.24 4.19
N ASP A 16 7.76 -15.67 4.42
CA ASP A 16 6.78 -14.84 5.12
C ASP A 16 7.39 -14.40 6.47
N ASP A 17 7.12 -13.16 6.89
CA ASP A 17 7.64 -12.51 8.11
C ASP A 17 9.15 -12.15 8.10
N SER A 18 9.79 -12.16 6.92
CA SER A 18 11.17 -11.69 6.82
C SER A 18 11.24 -10.17 6.56
N ARG A 19 11.86 -9.43 7.50
CA ARG A 19 12.24 -8.03 7.29
C ARG A 19 13.30 -7.89 6.22
N ALA A 20 13.07 -6.96 5.29
CA ALA A 20 13.98 -6.69 4.19
C ALA A 20 14.05 -5.20 3.86
N ASP A 21 15.01 -4.82 3.02
CA ASP A 21 14.98 -3.54 2.33
C ASP A 21 13.89 -3.59 1.25
N ALA A 22 13.01 -2.59 1.18
CA ALA A 22 12.00 -2.49 0.13
C ALA A 22 12.60 -2.60 -1.27
N CYS A 23 13.77 -1.98 -1.46
CA CYS A 23 14.54 -2.02 -2.69
C CYS A 23 15.01 -3.44 -3.07
N SER A 24 14.84 -4.45 -2.21
CA SER A 24 15.18 -5.85 -2.49
C SER A 24 13.97 -6.72 -2.90
N ILE A 25 12.75 -6.17 -2.92
CA ILE A 25 11.53 -6.96 -3.22
C ILE A 25 10.73 -6.37 -4.39
N ALA A 26 10.28 -5.12 -4.27
CA ALA A 26 9.47 -4.45 -5.27
C ALA A 26 9.66 -2.92 -5.17
N GLY A 27 9.43 -2.24 -6.29
CA GLY A 27 9.60 -0.80 -6.38
C GLY A 27 8.57 0.03 -5.64
N GLY A 28 8.99 1.25 -5.29
CA GLY A 28 8.09 2.35 -4.97
C GLY A 28 7.43 2.32 -3.58
N VAL A 29 7.58 1.28 -2.77
CA VAL A 29 7.02 1.29 -1.40
C VAL A 29 7.70 2.39 -0.56
N VAL A 30 6.90 3.21 0.10
CA VAL A 30 7.40 4.27 0.99
C VAL A 30 6.78 4.18 2.38
N GLY A 31 7.56 4.57 3.39
CA GLY A 31 7.07 4.85 4.73
C GLY A 31 6.87 6.36 4.88
N ILE A 32 5.73 6.78 5.44
CA ILE A 32 5.41 8.18 5.66
C ILE A 32 5.29 8.40 7.16
N ARG A 33 6.20 9.20 7.71
CA ARG A 33 6.40 9.34 9.16
C ARG A 33 6.54 10.79 9.56
N ASP A 34 6.36 11.07 10.84
CA ASP A 34 6.57 12.39 11.41
C ASP A 34 8.06 12.69 11.64
N SER A 35 8.44 13.97 11.56
CA SER A 35 9.83 14.41 11.73
C SER A 35 10.29 14.59 13.17
N LEU A 36 9.41 14.45 14.17
CA LEU A 36 9.72 14.71 15.58
C LEU A 36 9.98 13.41 16.36
N ASN A 37 9.16 12.39 16.12
CA ASN A 37 9.19 11.12 16.85
C ASN A 37 9.44 9.90 15.95
N ASP A 38 9.62 10.11 14.65
CA ASP A 38 9.74 9.04 13.65
C ASP A 38 8.54 8.06 13.66
N THR A 39 7.35 8.54 14.05
CA THR A 39 6.11 7.77 14.08
C THR A 39 5.63 7.54 12.66
N ILE A 40 5.47 6.28 12.25
CA ILE A 40 4.84 5.98 10.96
C ILE A 40 3.33 6.29 11.04
N PHE A 41 2.86 7.04 10.05
CA PHE A 41 1.45 7.37 9.90
C PHE A 41 0.76 6.44 8.92
N CYS A 42 1.34 6.30 7.73
CA CYS A 42 0.89 5.38 6.70
C CYS A 42 2.08 4.89 5.88
N SER A 43 1.87 3.78 5.19
CA SER A 43 2.66 3.42 4.02
C SER A 43 2.06 4.07 2.76
N GLY A 44 2.81 4.03 1.67
CA GLY A 44 2.34 4.47 0.36
C GLY A 44 3.15 3.86 -0.77
N VAL A 45 2.85 4.28 -2.00
CA VAL A 45 3.55 3.77 -3.18
C VAL A 45 3.83 4.85 -4.22
N MET A 46 5.10 5.00 -4.58
CA MET A 46 5.53 5.82 -5.72
C MET A 46 5.04 5.18 -7.01
N ILE A 47 4.37 5.96 -7.86
CA ILE A 47 3.91 5.54 -9.18
C ILE A 47 4.62 6.27 -10.33
N SER A 48 5.45 7.25 -9.99
CA SER A 48 6.39 7.95 -10.88
C SER A 48 7.58 8.44 -10.04
N SER A 49 8.54 9.15 -10.65
CA SER A 49 9.67 9.73 -9.92
C SER A 49 9.27 10.79 -8.90
N ASN A 50 8.06 11.33 -8.95
CA ASN A 50 7.64 12.43 -8.08
C ASN A 50 6.17 12.33 -7.63
N THR A 51 5.48 11.24 -7.93
CA THR A 51 4.07 11.06 -7.56
C THR A 51 3.95 9.87 -6.63
N LEU A 52 3.43 10.14 -5.45
CA LEU A 52 3.09 9.18 -4.42
C LEU A 52 1.58 8.90 -4.45
N LEU A 53 1.20 7.64 -4.39
CA LEU A 53 -0.19 7.20 -4.25
C LEU A 53 -0.42 6.71 -2.81
N VAL A 54 -1.48 7.20 -2.19
CA VAL A 54 -1.94 6.80 -0.84
C VAL A 54 -3.46 6.71 -0.81
N PRO A 55 -4.06 6.00 0.15
CA PRO A 55 -5.50 6.14 0.42
C PRO A 55 -5.87 7.60 0.71
N GLN A 56 -7.08 8.00 0.32
CA GLN A 56 -7.57 9.37 0.56
C GLN A 56 -7.51 9.75 2.04
N ASP A 57 -7.82 8.81 2.94
CA ASP A 57 -7.82 9.05 4.38
C ASP A 57 -6.43 9.38 4.94
N CYS A 58 -5.37 8.78 4.40
CA CYS A 58 -4.00 9.16 4.73
C CYS A 58 -3.71 10.59 4.28
N SER A 59 -4.09 10.97 3.06
CA SER A 59 -3.92 12.34 2.56
C SER A 59 -4.66 13.36 3.44
N ASP A 60 -5.89 13.06 3.83
CA ASP A 60 -6.70 13.95 4.66
C ASP A 60 -6.12 14.06 6.08
N TYR A 61 -5.64 12.95 6.64
CA TYR A 61 -4.90 12.94 7.90
C TYR A 61 -3.62 13.79 7.81
N PHE A 62 -2.80 13.61 6.76
CA PHE A 62 -1.57 14.37 6.56
C PHE A 62 -1.83 15.87 6.51
N LYS A 63 -2.90 16.30 5.84
CA LYS A 63 -3.30 17.71 5.76
C LYS A 63 -3.63 18.31 7.12
N GLN A 64 -4.24 17.53 8.01
CA GLN A 64 -4.56 17.95 9.38
C GLN A 64 -3.30 18.02 10.24
N VAL A 65 -2.45 16.99 10.16
CA VAL A 65 -1.21 16.91 10.95
C VAL A 65 -0.23 18.03 10.58
N LEU A 66 -0.12 18.41 9.30
CA LEU A 66 0.69 19.57 8.86
C LEU A 66 0.18 20.93 9.36
N GLN A 67 -0.97 21.00 10.04
CA GLN A 67 -1.39 22.23 10.72
C GLN A 67 -0.68 22.41 12.08
N VAL A 68 -0.05 21.35 12.61
CA VAL A 68 0.76 21.43 13.83
C VAL A 68 2.06 22.17 13.50
N PRO A 69 2.41 23.24 14.24
CA PRO A 69 3.66 23.96 14.01
C PRO A 69 4.88 23.04 14.08
N ASP A 70 5.86 23.30 13.22
CA ASP A 70 7.16 22.60 13.15
C ASP A 70 7.10 21.10 12.80
N LEU A 71 5.91 20.55 12.54
CA LEU A 71 5.73 19.17 12.12
C LEU A 71 5.82 19.06 10.59
N THR A 72 6.67 18.16 10.12
CA THR A 72 6.78 17.80 8.70
C THR A 72 6.62 16.30 8.51
N HIS A 73 6.23 15.88 7.31
CA HIS A 73 6.22 14.47 6.95
C HIS A 73 7.51 14.12 6.24
N LEU A 74 8.11 12.99 6.63
CA LEU A 74 9.27 12.40 5.99
C LEU A 74 8.78 11.20 5.18
N VAL A 75 8.95 11.27 3.86
CA VAL A 75 8.65 10.17 2.94
C VAL A 75 9.95 9.42 2.68
N ASN A 76 10.10 8.26 3.29
CA ASN A 76 11.25 7.41 3.08
C ASN A 76 11.05 6.55 1.83
N VAL A 77 11.93 6.72 0.84
CA VAL A 77 11.89 5.94 -0.40
C VAL A 77 13.01 4.91 -0.42
N GLY A 78 12.63 3.64 -0.40
CA GLY A 78 13.55 2.52 -0.54
C GLY A 78 14.60 2.42 0.57
N GLY A 79 14.34 2.91 1.78
CA GLY A 79 15.31 2.91 2.88
C GLY A 79 16.50 3.86 2.69
N GLN A 80 16.52 4.63 1.61
CA GLN A 80 17.72 5.34 1.16
C GLN A 80 17.64 6.86 1.27
N ARG A 81 16.44 7.42 1.14
CA ARG A 81 16.25 8.87 1.08
C ARG A 81 14.93 9.27 1.72
N ASP A 82 14.99 10.28 2.57
CA ASP A 82 13.80 10.97 3.06
C ASP A 82 13.54 12.22 2.21
N ILE A 83 12.29 12.40 1.81
CA ILE A 83 11.79 13.64 1.20
C ILE A 83 10.92 14.35 2.23
N VAL A 84 11.20 15.63 2.44
CA VAL A 84 10.47 16.46 3.40
C VAL A 84 9.25 17.08 2.75
N ILE A 85 8.08 16.74 3.27
CA ILE A 85 6.80 17.39 2.94
C ILE A 85 6.42 18.32 4.09
N THR A 86 6.22 19.58 3.76
CA THR A 86 5.77 20.64 4.67
C THR A 86 4.37 21.09 4.29
N LYS A 87 3.75 21.92 5.13
CA LYS A 87 2.44 22.52 4.84
C LYS A 87 2.43 23.32 3.53
N GLU A 88 3.54 23.98 3.19
CA GLU A 88 3.67 24.87 2.04
C GLU A 88 3.81 24.10 0.72
N ASN A 89 4.37 22.89 0.76
CA ASN A 89 4.64 22.09 -0.43
C ASN A 89 3.72 20.86 -0.56
N PHE A 90 2.88 20.59 0.44
CA PHE A 90 1.90 19.51 0.38
C PHE A 90 0.86 19.78 -0.71
N ASN A 91 0.92 18.98 -1.77
CA ASN A 91 0.04 19.07 -2.91
C ASN A 91 -0.58 17.70 -3.17
N SER A 92 -1.80 17.50 -2.67
CA SER A 92 -2.57 16.27 -2.90
C SER A 92 -3.79 16.55 -3.76
N VAL A 93 -4.10 15.57 -4.63
CA VAL A 93 -5.29 15.58 -5.49
C VAL A 93 -6.01 14.26 -5.29
N SER A 94 -7.31 14.34 -4.94
CA SER A 94 -8.17 13.16 -4.92
C SER A 94 -8.33 12.60 -6.33
N ARG A 95 -8.26 11.28 -6.46
CA ARG A 95 -8.46 10.58 -7.73
C ARG A 95 -9.92 10.18 -7.97
N GLY A 96 -10.78 10.31 -6.96
CA GLY A 96 -12.19 9.91 -7.03
C GLY A 96 -12.43 8.40 -6.99
N ASP A 97 -11.39 7.62 -6.73
CA ASP A 97 -11.41 6.16 -6.59
C ASP A 97 -11.08 5.72 -5.16
N GLY A 98 -11.23 6.61 -4.16
CA GLY A 98 -10.78 6.37 -2.78
C GLY A 98 -9.27 6.56 -2.54
N MET A 99 -8.50 6.91 -3.58
CA MET A 99 -7.08 7.24 -3.47
C MET A 99 -6.81 8.73 -3.65
N ALA A 100 -5.64 9.16 -3.18
CA ALA A 100 -5.07 10.46 -3.44
C ALA A 100 -3.68 10.33 -4.08
N SER A 101 -3.39 11.20 -5.04
CA SER A 101 -2.05 11.41 -5.58
C SER A 101 -1.41 12.60 -4.86
N ILE A 102 -0.26 12.37 -4.23
CA ILE A 102 0.56 13.41 -3.61
C ILE A 102 1.74 13.71 -4.54
N GLN A 103 1.86 14.97 -4.94
CA GLN A 103 2.99 15.46 -5.71
C GLN A 103 4.13 15.81 -4.76
N LEU A 104 5.25 15.10 -4.88
CA LEU A 104 6.46 15.37 -4.10
C LEU A 104 7.12 16.68 -4.56
N PRO A 105 7.77 17.43 -3.65
CA PRO A 105 8.44 18.69 -3.96
C PRO A 105 9.68 18.52 -4.83
N GLU A 106 10.26 17.32 -4.84
CA GLU A 106 11.42 16.97 -5.65
C GLU A 106 11.27 15.57 -6.24
N SER A 107 11.94 15.34 -7.37
CA SER A 107 11.99 14.00 -7.98
C SER A 107 12.97 13.10 -7.25
N VAL A 108 12.55 11.86 -7.05
CA VAL A 108 13.35 10.75 -6.59
C VAL A 108 14.09 10.16 -7.78
N GLN A 109 15.38 9.90 -7.58
CA GLN A 109 16.18 9.08 -8.48
C GLN A 109 16.88 8.03 -7.61
N LEU A 110 16.55 6.75 -7.80
CA LEU A 110 17.18 5.64 -7.11
C LEU A 110 17.94 4.82 -8.15
N THR A 111 19.24 4.70 -7.94
CA THR A 111 20.12 3.96 -8.87
C THR A 111 20.16 2.46 -8.57
N SER A 112 19.76 2.05 -7.37
CA SER A 112 19.88 0.68 -6.88
C SER A 112 18.57 -0.08 -6.78
N CYS A 113 17.42 0.52 -7.06
CA CYS A 113 16.15 -0.19 -7.00
C CYS A 113 15.07 0.39 -7.91
N PRO A 114 14.01 -0.38 -8.18
CA PRO A 114 12.89 0.10 -8.98
C PRO A 114 12.26 1.35 -8.32
N GLU A 115 12.38 2.50 -8.96
CA GLU A 115 12.03 3.81 -8.37
C GLU A 115 10.54 3.95 -8.03
N TYR A 116 9.68 3.27 -8.77
CA TYR A 116 8.23 3.33 -8.64
C TYR A 116 7.57 2.01 -9.04
N ALA A 117 6.32 1.83 -8.65
CA ALA A 117 5.52 0.67 -8.98
C ALA A 117 5.00 0.69 -10.42
N CYS A 118 4.81 -0.49 -10.99
CA CYS A 118 4.02 -0.69 -12.20
C CYS A 118 2.54 -0.72 -11.81
N LEU A 119 1.80 0.37 -12.06
CA LEU A 119 0.35 0.40 -11.83
C LEU A 119 -0.37 -0.51 -12.84
N TYR A 120 -1.36 -1.27 -12.37
CA TYR A 120 -2.21 -2.09 -13.22
C TYR A 120 -2.92 -1.26 -14.31
N ASP A 121 -2.92 -1.77 -15.53
CA ASP A 121 -3.66 -1.21 -16.66
C ASP A 121 -4.52 -2.31 -17.33
N SER A 122 -5.83 -2.24 -17.13
CA SER A 122 -6.77 -3.23 -17.67
C SER A 122 -6.71 -3.38 -19.19
N ALA A 123 -6.32 -2.33 -19.94
CA ALA A 123 -6.23 -2.40 -21.39
C ALA A 123 -5.08 -3.31 -21.86
N THR A 124 -4.02 -3.45 -21.07
CA THR A 124 -2.78 -4.13 -21.47
C THR A 124 -2.41 -5.32 -20.57
N MET A 125 -3.04 -5.46 -19.40
CA MET A 125 -2.68 -6.46 -18.39
C MET A 125 -3.79 -7.44 -18.02
N ARG A 126 -5.03 -7.22 -18.50
CA ARG A 126 -6.13 -8.16 -18.25
C ARG A 126 -5.78 -9.57 -18.73
N GLY A 127 -5.93 -10.55 -17.84
CA GLY A 127 -5.59 -11.96 -18.09
C GLY A 127 -4.09 -12.27 -18.09
N ARG A 128 -3.23 -11.28 -17.80
CA ARG A 128 -1.76 -11.48 -17.68
C ARG A 128 -1.27 -11.47 -16.23
N VAL A 129 -2.01 -10.85 -15.32
CA VAL A 129 -1.68 -10.81 -13.88
C VAL A 129 -2.24 -12.04 -13.17
N ASN A 130 -1.42 -12.70 -12.37
CA ASN A 130 -1.81 -13.80 -11.51
C ASN A 130 -2.31 -13.26 -10.16
N PHE A 131 -3.62 -13.05 -10.03
CA PHE A 131 -4.21 -12.60 -8.77
C PHE A 131 -4.18 -13.66 -7.65
N GLY A 132 -3.75 -14.89 -7.94
CA GLY A 132 -3.48 -15.93 -6.93
C GLY A 132 -2.04 -15.91 -6.38
N ASP A 133 -1.16 -15.07 -6.89
CA ASP A 133 0.22 -14.92 -6.42
C ASP A 133 0.53 -13.44 -6.13
N CYS A 134 0.06 -13.02 -4.96
CA CYS A 134 0.14 -11.64 -4.50
C CYS A 134 0.77 -11.54 -3.11
N PHE A 135 1.35 -10.37 -2.84
CA PHE A 135 1.95 -10.04 -1.56
C PHE A 135 1.82 -8.55 -1.28
N SER A 136 1.83 -8.18 0.00
CA SER A 136 1.94 -6.80 0.44
C SER A 136 3.34 -6.52 0.99
N LEU A 137 3.75 -5.26 0.90
CA LEU A 137 4.94 -4.73 1.52
C LEU A 137 4.57 -3.55 2.39
N SER A 138 5.02 -3.55 3.64
CA SER A 138 4.68 -2.51 4.60
C SER A 138 5.83 -2.17 5.53
N TYR A 139 5.86 -0.94 6.02
CA TYR A 139 6.74 -0.48 7.11
C TYR A 139 6.04 -0.44 8.48
N GLY A 140 4.81 -0.94 8.58
CA GLY A 140 4.10 -1.01 9.84
C GLY A 140 4.65 -2.09 10.78
N ASN A 141 3.95 -2.28 11.89
CA ASN A 141 4.41 -3.11 13.00
C ASN A 141 3.35 -4.14 13.40
N GLN A 142 3.75 -5.16 14.15
CA GLN A 142 2.86 -6.25 14.58
C GLN A 142 2.01 -5.88 15.82
N ASP A 143 2.28 -4.73 16.44
CA ASP A 143 1.60 -4.24 17.64
C ASP A 143 0.82 -2.97 17.29
N SER A 144 -0.44 -2.88 17.72
CA SER A 144 -1.34 -1.76 17.41
C SER A 144 -0.92 -0.46 18.08
N GLU A 145 -0.11 -0.55 19.14
CA GLU A 145 0.45 0.58 19.86
C GLU A 145 1.84 0.97 19.34
N ASP A 146 2.56 0.08 18.64
CA ASP A 146 3.90 0.37 18.12
C ASP A 146 3.85 1.00 16.73
N ARG A 147 4.07 2.31 16.68
CA ARG A 147 4.18 3.09 15.44
C ARG A 147 5.62 3.48 15.11
N THR A 148 6.61 2.77 15.65
CA THR A 148 8.02 3.07 15.40
C THR A 148 8.40 2.73 13.96
N TYR A 149 8.95 3.69 13.22
CA TYR A 149 9.47 3.42 11.89
C TYR A 149 10.81 2.68 11.94
N SER A 150 10.84 1.44 11.44
CA SER A 150 12.04 0.59 11.50
C SER A 150 13.00 0.78 10.31
N GLY A 151 12.55 1.41 9.22
CA GLY A 151 13.29 1.47 7.95
C GLY A 151 13.34 0.15 7.19
N GLN A 152 12.71 -0.91 7.69
CA GLN A 152 12.61 -2.21 7.04
C GLN A 152 11.17 -2.51 6.68
N VAL A 153 10.96 -3.18 5.55
CA VAL A 153 9.62 -3.66 5.18
C VAL A 153 9.42 -5.10 5.61
N ASP A 154 8.20 -5.37 6.06
CA ASP A 154 7.66 -6.70 6.20
C ASP A 154 6.94 -7.11 4.90
N LYS A 155 7.16 -8.35 4.49
CA LYS A 155 6.50 -8.96 3.33
C LYS A 155 5.45 -9.94 3.82
N MET A 156 4.20 -9.63 3.51
CA MET A 156 3.05 -10.47 3.85
C MET A 156 2.50 -11.11 2.59
N LYS A 157 2.31 -12.44 2.60
CA LYS A 157 1.64 -13.12 1.51
C LYS A 157 0.13 -12.90 1.58
N ILE A 158 -0.47 -12.57 0.43
CA ILE A 158 -1.91 -12.55 0.28
C ILE A 158 -2.33 -13.96 -0.17
N SER A 159 -3.06 -14.66 0.70
CA SER A 159 -3.48 -16.04 0.48
C SER A 159 -4.74 -16.10 -0.39
N ASP A 160 -5.57 -15.06 -0.35
CA ASP A 160 -6.80 -14.93 -1.12
C ASP A 160 -7.12 -13.44 -1.34
N MET A 161 -7.42 -13.02 -2.57
CA MET A 161 -7.71 -11.63 -2.88
C MET A 161 -9.18 -11.23 -2.71
N ILE A 162 -10.14 -12.17 -2.79
CA ILE A 162 -11.57 -11.82 -2.71
C ILE A 162 -12.48 -12.91 -2.10
N THR A 163 -12.06 -14.19 -2.10
CA THR A 163 -12.92 -15.32 -1.73
C THR A 163 -12.76 -15.75 -0.27
N TYR A 164 -12.10 -14.94 0.55
CA TYR A 164 -11.82 -15.31 1.93
C TYR A 164 -13.12 -15.40 2.75
N PRO A 165 -13.28 -16.42 3.62
CA PRO A 165 -14.47 -16.57 4.42
C PRO A 165 -14.81 -15.28 5.20
N CYS A 166 -16.10 -14.99 5.32
CA CYS A 166 -16.64 -13.79 5.98
C CYS A 166 -16.43 -12.46 5.23
N CYS A 167 -15.76 -12.43 4.06
CA CYS A 167 -15.64 -11.21 3.27
C CYS A 167 -17.00 -10.63 2.85
N ASP A 168 -17.96 -11.45 2.44
CA ASP A 168 -19.31 -10.97 2.09
C ASP A 168 -19.98 -10.25 3.28
N VAL A 169 -19.89 -10.85 4.47
CA VAL A 169 -20.47 -10.29 5.71
C VAL A 169 -19.75 -8.99 6.11
N LEU A 170 -18.42 -8.96 5.99
CA LEU A 170 -17.62 -7.77 6.27
C LEU A 170 -17.95 -6.65 5.30
N MET A 171 -18.00 -6.94 4.01
CA MET A 171 -18.33 -5.99 2.96
C MET A 171 -19.77 -5.48 3.08
N ASP A 172 -20.71 -6.32 3.51
CA ASP A 172 -22.09 -5.89 3.82
C ASP A 172 -22.14 -4.97 5.04
N ALA A 173 -21.39 -5.27 6.10
CA ALA A 173 -21.31 -4.43 7.30
C ALA A 173 -20.69 -3.07 6.99
N VAL A 174 -19.59 -3.07 6.24
CA VAL A 174 -18.91 -1.88 5.71
C VAL A 174 -19.84 -1.01 4.87
N LYS A 175 -20.60 -1.61 3.94
CA LYS A 175 -21.50 -0.87 3.03
C LYS A 175 -22.77 -0.38 3.73
N SER A 176 -23.24 -1.09 4.75
CA SER A 176 -24.48 -0.77 5.46
C SER A 176 -24.31 0.27 6.56
N GLN A 177 -23.08 0.55 7.00
CA GLN A 177 -22.80 1.52 8.03
C GLN A 177 -21.98 2.70 7.48
N PRO A 178 -22.55 3.91 7.36
CA PRO A 178 -21.74 5.10 7.17
C PRO A 178 -20.87 5.27 8.41
N ASN A 179 -19.58 4.92 8.29
CA ASN A 179 -18.58 4.85 9.37
C ASN A 179 -18.77 3.66 10.34
N GLY A 180 -19.14 2.49 9.83
CA GLY A 180 -19.28 1.31 10.69
C GLY A 180 -18.00 0.99 11.44
N THR A 181 -18.14 0.73 12.74
CA THR A 181 -17.05 0.26 13.61
C THR A 181 -16.68 -1.17 13.25
N TYR A 182 -15.97 -1.34 12.14
CA TYR A 182 -14.95 -2.37 12.06
C TYR A 182 -13.66 -1.74 12.63
N PRO A 183 -13.04 -2.32 13.68
CA PRO A 183 -11.89 -1.71 14.32
C PRO A 183 -10.83 -1.28 13.28
N ASP A 184 -10.39 -0.03 13.39
CA ASP A 184 -9.25 0.53 12.64
C ASP A 184 -9.30 0.34 11.12
N THR A 185 -10.51 0.38 10.56
CA THR A 185 -10.76 0.24 9.13
C THR A 185 -11.49 1.47 8.61
N VAL A 186 -10.98 2.05 7.53
CA VAL A 186 -11.63 3.16 6.85
C VAL A 186 -12.03 2.70 5.45
N VAL A 187 -13.33 2.71 5.19
CA VAL A 187 -13.87 2.47 3.86
C VAL A 187 -14.42 3.77 3.34
N ASN A 188 -13.63 4.39 2.46
CA ASN A 188 -14.07 5.53 1.70
C ASN A 188 -15.20 5.10 0.74
N GLN A 189 -16.29 5.85 0.69
CA GLN A 189 -17.45 5.51 -0.16
C GLN A 189 -17.13 5.52 -1.65
N ASP A 190 -16.09 6.25 -2.05
CA ASP A 190 -15.61 6.33 -3.43
C ASP A 190 -14.64 5.18 -3.77
N SER A 191 -14.23 4.38 -2.78
CA SER A 191 -13.31 3.25 -2.94
C SER A 191 -14.03 2.02 -3.49
N THR A 192 -13.41 1.35 -4.46
CA THR A 192 -13.81 -0.01 -4.83
C THR A 192 -13.10 -0.97 -3.90
N THR A 193 -13.66 -1.19 -2.71
CA THR A 193 -13.01 -2.02 -1.69
C THR A 193 -13.16 -3.51 -1.98
N ILE A 194 -12.04 -4.23 -1.87
CA ILE A 194 -11.95 -5.70 -1.85
C ILE A 194 -11.56 -6.17 -0.45
N CYS A 195 -11.85 -7.44 -0.16
CA CYS A 195 -11.55 -8.08 1.10
C CYS A 195 -10.67 -9.31 0.85
N MET A 196 -9.54 -9.37 1.52
CA MET A 196 -8.46 -10.30 1.25
C MET A 196 -8.15 -11.15 2.49
N GLY A 197 -7.76 -12.40 2.26
CA GLY A 197 -7.08 -13.25 3.24
C GLY A 197 -5.58 -13.16 3.09
N SER A 198 -4.86 -13.25 4.20
CA SER A 198 -3.41 -13.17 4.26
C SER A 198 -2.84 -14.20 5.23
N THR A 199 -1.52 -14.40 5.19
CA THR A 199 -0.82 -15.29 6.13
C THR A 199 -0.61 -14.65 7.51
N ASP A 200 -0.64 -13.32 7.57
CA ASP A 200 -0.54 -12.50 8.79
C ASP A 200 -1.59 -11.38 8.76
N SER A 201 -1.61 -10.49 9.74
CA SER A 201 -2.53 -9.34 9.78
C SER A 201 -1.83 -8.03 9.41
N THR A 202 -2.59 -7.02 9.03
CA THR A 202 -2.11 -5.64 9.04
C THR A 202 -2.42 -4.95 10.35
N CYS A 203 -1.54 -4.06 10.78
CA CYS A 203 -1.60 -3.37 12.04
C CYS A 203 -1.00 -1.94 11.90
N ALA A 204 -0.48 -1.35 12.97
CA ALA A 204 -0.13 0.06 13.02
C ALA A 204 0.93 0.42 11.96
N GLY A 205 0.63 1.42 11.12
CA GLY A 205 1.51 1.85 10.03
C GLY A 205 1.34 1.11 8.70
N ASP A 206 0.57 0.01 8.68
CA ASP A 206 0.32 -0.77 7.45
C ASP A 206 -0.75 -0.16 6.54
N PHE A 207 -1.52 0.80 7.04
CA PHE A 207 -2.50 1.49 6.23
C PHE A 207 -1.81 2.21 5.06
N GLY A 208 -2.30 2.01 3.84
CA GLY A 208 -1.66 2.50 2.61
C GLY A 208 -0.59 1.59 2.01
N SER A 209 -0.38 0.40 2.58
CA SER A 209 0.56 -0.57 2.03
C SER A 209 0.12 -1.08 0.67
N PRO A 210 1.02 -1.12 -0.33
CA PRO A 210 0.71 -1.67 -1.63
C PRO A 210 0.55 -3.19 -1.58
N VAL A 211 -0.32 -3.69 -2.46
CA VAL A 211 -0.45 -5.11 -2.80
C VAL A 211 0.00 -5.30 -4.24
N TYR A 212 1.01 -6.15 -4.41
CA TYR A 212 1.58 -6.50 -5.69
C TYR A 212 1.19 -7.92 -6.09
N CYS A 213 0.97 -8.16 -7.38
CA CYS A 213 0.84 -9.50 -7.95
C CYS A 213 1.83 -9.69 -9.10
N GLN A 214 2.23 -10.93 -9.36
CA GLN A 214 3.11 -11.25 -10.48
C GLN A 214 2.35 -11.45 -11.78
N THR A 215 2.96 -11.09 -12.91
CA THR A 215 2.46 -11.49 -14.23
C THR A 215 2.84 -12.94 -14.55
N PHE A 216 2.00 -13.66 -15.29
CA PHE A 216 2.25 -15.05 -15.71
C PHE A 216 3.40 -15.19 -16.71
N ASP A 217 3.63 -14.16 -17.53
CA ASP A 217 4.50 -14.21 -18.71
C ASP A 217 5.88 -13.59 -18.49
N THR A 218 5.95 -12.49 -17.74
CA THR A 218 7.19 -11.73 -17.52
C THR A 218 7.72 -11.77 -16.10
N ASN A 219 6.97 -12.34 -15.13
CA ASN A 219 7.23 -12.25 -13.69
C ASN A 219 7.40 -10.80 -13.20
N GLU A 220 6.81 -9.82 -13.89
CA GLU A 220 6.78 -8.45 -13.43
C GLU A 220 5.83 -8.31 -12.25
N VAL A 221 6.19 -7.49 -11.26
CA VAL A 221 5.26 -7.15 -10.17
C VAL A 221 4.45 -5.92 -10.53
N VAL A 222 3.14 -6.05 -10.35
CA VAL A 222 2.14 -5.04 -10.69
C VAL A 222 1.39 -4.67 -9.43
N LEU A 223 1.26 -3.38 -9.17
CA LEU A 223 0.43 -2.83 -8.09
C LEU A 223 -1.04 -3.00 -8.47
N VAL A 224 -1.77 -3.78 -7.67
CA VAL A 224 -3.18 -4.13 -7.94
C VAL A 224 -4.14 -3.59 -6.88
N ALA A 225 -3.67 -3.34 -5.66
CA ALA A 225 -4.50 -2.83 -4.58
C ALA A 225 -3.65 -2.06 -3.56
N VAL A 226 -4.31 -1.29 -2.69
CA VAL A 226 -3.67 -0.62 -1.56
C VAL A 226 -4.50 -0.83 -0.29
N ILE A 227 -3.86 -1.28 0.79
CA ILE A 227 -4.51 -1.64 2.04
C ILE A 227 -5.15 -0.42 2.72
N THR A 228 -6.37 -0.58 3.21
CA THR A 228 -7.18 0.45 3.89
C THR A 228 -7.75 -0.05 5.22
N SER A 229 -7.11 -1.05 5.83
CA SER A 229 -7.46 -1.56 7.15
C SER A 229 -6.22 -2.05 7.91
N ALA A 230 -6.29 -2.00 9.23
CA ALA A 230 -5.23 -2.45 10.12
C ALA A 230 -5.84 -3.17 11.34
N PRO A 231 -6.52 -4.32 11.15
CA PRO A 231 -7.26 -4.99 12.21
C PRO A 231 -6.38 -5.48 13.38
N CYS A 232 -5.08 -5.65 13.15
CA CYS A 232 -4.09 -6.12 14.13
C CYS A 232 -4.46 -7.43 14.83
N GLU A 233 -5.19 -8.31 14.13
CA GLU A 233 -5.64 -9.59 14.63
C GLU A 233 -5.47 -10.65 13.54
N ALA A 234 -4.77 -11.73 13.86
CA ALA A 234 -4.49 -12.80 12.92
C ALA A 234 -5.79 -13.50 12.48
N GLY A 235 -5.90 -13.77 11.17
CA GLY A 235 -7.07 -14.42 10.59
C GLY A 235 -8.27 -13.50 10.34
N VAL A 236 -8.20 -12.24 10.76
CA VAL A 236 -9.15 -11.20 10.38
C VAL A 236 -8.87 -10.74 8.95
N PRO A 237 -9.89 -10.69 8.07
CA PRO A 237 -9.69 -10.26 6.69
C PRO A 237 -9.19 -8.82 6.59
N ILE A 238 -8.39 -8.56 5.57
CA ILE A 238 -7.85 -7.23 5.27
C ILE A 238 -8.67 -6.59 4.16
N LEU A 239 -9.10 -5.35 4.37
CA LEU A 239 -9.66 -4.50 3.32
C LEU A 239 -8.57 -3.73 2.58
N ALA A 240 -8.73 -3.66 1.26
CA ALA A 240 -7.90 -2.85 0.38
C ALA A 240 -8.75 -2.22 -0.71
N ASN A 241 -8.27 -1.10 -1.24
CA ASN A 241 -8.83 -0.47 -2.41
C ASN A 241 -8.32 -1.15 -3.69
N ASP A 242 -9.23 -1.60 -4.54
CA ASP A 242 -8.96 -2.25 -5.83
C ASP A 242 -8.53 -1.23 -6.89
N LEU A 243 -7.32 -1.39 -7.41
CA LEU A 243 -6.77 -0.57 -8.50
C LEU A 243 -6.94 -1.25 -9.87
N THR A 244 -7.61 -2.39 -9.93
CA THR A 244 -7.79 -3.19 -11.15
C THR A 244 -9.13 -2.95 -11.85
N ASN A 245 -9.97 -2.07 -11.29
CA ASN A 245 -11.30 -1.77 -11.82
C ASN A 245 -12.18 -3.03 -11.95
N GLY A 246 -12.14 -3.91 -10.95
CA GLY A 246 -12.93 -5.14 -10.86
C GLY A 246 -12.34 -6.35 -11.60
N ASP A 247 -11.19 -6.23 -12.27
CA ASP A 247 -10.54 -7.35 -12.95
C ASP A 247 -10.10 -8.45 -11.95
N VAL A 248 -9.70 -8.05 -10.73
CA VAL A 248 -9.42 -9.01 -9.64
C VAL A 248 -10.67 -9.80 -9.29
N THR A 249 -11.84 -9.17 -9.21
CA THR A 249 -13.11 -9.85 -8.92
C THR A 249 -13.47 -10.82 -10.04
N ALA A 250 -13.37 -10.37 -11.28
CA ALA A 250 -13.68 -11.17 -12.46
C ALA A 250 -12.82 -12.45 -12.53
N TYR A 251 -11.57 -12.40 -12.09
CA TYR A 251 -10.64 -13.53 -12.12
C TYR A 251 -11.10 -14.72 -11.27
N PHE A 252 -11.71 -14.50 -10.10
CA PHE A 252 -12.13 -15.60 -9.22
C PHE A 252 -13.59 -16.02 -9.41
N THR A 253 -14.41 -15.19 -10.05
CA THR A 253 -15.83 -15.51 -10.30
C THR A 253 -16.12 -16.10 -11.69
N GLY A 254 -15.15 -16.01 -12.61
CA GLY A 254 -15.24 -16.54 -13.98
C GLY A 254 -14.77 -17.98 -14.10
#